data_AF-A0A9E3B5U8-F1
#
_entry.id   AF-A0A9E3B5U8-F1
#
_cell.length_a   1.000
_cell.length_b   1.000
_cell.length_c   1.000
_cell.angle_alpha   90.00
_cell.angle_beta   90.00
_cell.angle_gamma   90.00
#
_symmetry.space_group_name_H-M   'P 1'
#
loop_
_entity.id
_entity.type
_entity.pdbx_description
1 polymer ?
#
loop_
_entity_poly.entity_id
_entity_poly.type
_entity_poly.pdbx_seq_one_letter_code
_entity_poly.pdbx_strand_id
1 'polypeptide(L)'
;MDKKDIQTILDSLDVQVSMGRIDQATYDTLKQKWTLQLQEIETGEAGKTLSTVATNGNGTTERNTDAFVSLMETQPVQASLPSLQEQPHYTVETLACPKCAAPTTLQDGQDLTQPVQCPFCDTVYTVRQSQDNAQQLKKELKAWLDQMIVGSGYSGTGNVDVNARRFIFTESLYPTLKRDIDRRLEDFENVLEAPLVQIEETKNFRDYRPNTRLTTMANGDNQWLKTLSTRVLAQQLQDFAIVQDDKQKLQQLQMRVLSLIYYANVAQQQHSPTPISYPVVRQNVVALQKDYQSYAQKIDDNHYISYIHALDARVSGAILLLDLLISALDEGHNVAPETLLLQVNNILAQLDKAHQLALTCTYNPFYTSSLRVGIQKDIIIARIVSAVIICFEVITRTQTEEFKSFYKRLMQYVQSLASIQSAEHLLWLLTSVGRVLAARTGDAPLPVVKDWSWLENTVEANRHRATFGTPGETAQVLAQHYHPYWVARLSYSAIGGALVKKASVHEGFLLVDATSAEPFVVTPVMESDLALPVIRVGLQSFQLLDKQIVSLPAILTLDMAERAMKSYVRTHEAELKILATHMIGVLYLPVASVCYTVKNKQRNVILGHLNGINQHREHALEQTQAFLREKS
;
A
#
# COMPACT_ATOMS: atom_id res chain seq x y z
N MET A 1 15.25 -24.44 -1.97
CA MET A 1 15.03 -23.82 -3.28
C MET A 1 14.81 -24.92 -4.27
N ASP A 2 13.70 -24.87 -4.98
CA ASP A 2 13.42 -25.82 -6.05
C ASP A 2 14.03 -25.33 -7.38
N LYS A 3 13.94 -26.17 -8.42
CA LYS A 3 14.42 -25.86 -9.77
C LYS A 3 13.79 -24.57 -10.34
N LYS A 4 12.56 -24.27 -9.97
CA LYS A 4 11.81 -23.11 -10.48
C LYS A 4 12.29 -21.80 -9.84
N ASP A 5 12.66 -21.85 -8.56
CA ASP A 5 13.26 -20.71 -7.85
C ASP A 5 14.60 -20.31 -8.48
N ILE A 6 15.47 -21.29 -8.78
CA ILE A 6 16.78 -21.04 -9.41
C ILE A 6 16.61 -20.46 -10.81
N GLN A 7 15.66 -20.99 -11.59
CA GLN A 7 15.37 -20.46 -12.93
C GLN A 7 14.90 -19.00 -12.87
N THR A 8 14.04 -18.67 -11.90
CA THR A 8 13.56 -17.29 -11.68
C THR A 8 14.70 -16.33 -11.31
N ILE A 9 15.67 -16.81 -10.54
CA ILE A 9 16.86 -16.03 -10.20
C ILE A 9 17.75 -15.80 -11.43
N LEU A 10 17.95 -16.82 -12.26
CA LEU A 10 18.71 -16.70 -13.52
C LEU A 10 18.06 -15.69 -14.47
N ASP A 11 16.72 -15.75 -14.64
CA ASP A 11 15.98 -14.81 -15.48
C ASP A 11 16.05 -13.37 -14.93
N SER A 12 16.04 -13.21 -13.60
CA SER A 12 16.20 -11.90 -12.95
C SER A 12 17.61 -11.32 -13.15
N LEU A 13 18.65 -12.16 -13.15
CA LEU A 13 20.02 -11.73 -13.42
C LEU A 13 20.19 -11.20 -14.86
N ASP A 14 19.54 -11.84 -15.84
CA ASP A 14 19.53 -11.38 -17.24
C ASP A 14 18.87 -10.00 -17.38
N VAL A 15 17.78 -9.76 -16.64
CA VAL A 15 17.14 -8.44 -16.58
C VAL A 15 18.05 -7.40 -15.90
N GLN A 16 18.72 -7.78 -14.81
CA GLN A 16 19.57 -6.83 -14.07
C GLN A 16 20.81 -6.40 -14.85
N VAL A 17 21.45 -7.30 -15.62
CA VAL A 17 22.61 -6.95 -16.45
C VAL A 17 22.20 -6.10 -17.66
N SER A 18 21.05 -6.40 -18.29
CA SER A 18 20.54 -5.59 -19.42
C SER A 18 20.09 -4.19 -18.99
N MET A 19 19.69 -4.01 -17.74
CA MET A 19 19.40 -2.70 -17.12
C MET A 19 20.64 -1.98 -16.58
N GLY A 20 21.84 -2.56 -16.69
CA GLY A 20 23.08 -1.99 -16.17
C GLY A 20 23.14 -1.87 -14.64
N ARG A 21 22.30 -2.64 -13.91
CA ARG A 21 22.26 -2.63 -12.45
C ARG A 21 23.37 -3.45 -11.81
N ILE A 22 23.87 -4.44 -12.54
CA ILE A 22 25.05 -5.23 -12.19
C ILE A 22 26.01 -5.19 -13.38
N ASP A 23 27.30 -5.16 -13.10
CA ASP A 23 28.32 -5.26 -14.14
C ASP A 23 28.42 -6.71 -14.67
N GLN A 24 29.02 -6.86 -15.85
CA GLN A 24 29.13 -8.15 -16.53
C GLN A 24 29.88 -9.20 -15.70
N ALA A 25 30.92 -8.81 -14.94
CA ALA A 25 31.71 -9.76 -14.16
C ALA A 25 30.93 -10.29 -12.94
N THR A 26 30.16 -9.43 -12.29
CA THR A 26 29.23 -9.82 -11.22
C THR A 26 28.13 -10.75 -11.76
N TYR A 27 27.57 -10.44 -12.92
CA TYR A 27 26.59 -11.28 -13.60
C TYR A 27 27.14 -12.68 -13.90
N ASP A 28 28.33 -12.78 -14.51
CA ASP A 28 28.95 -14.06 -14.88
C ASP A 28 29.19 -14.94 -13.64
N THR A 29 29.65 -14.34 -12.53
CA THR A 29 29.90 -15.04 -11.26
C THR A 29 28.61 -15.61 -10.66
N LEU A 30 27.54 -14.80 -10.63
CA LEU A 30 26.25 -15.21 -10.07
C LEU A 30 25.58 -16.28 -10.97
N LYS A 31 25.61 -16.08 -12.29
CA LYS A 31 25.08 -17.05 -13.25
C LYS A 31 25.75 -18.41 -13.14
N GLN A 32 27.07 -18.44 -13.01
CA GLN A 32 27.83 -19.67 -12.83
C GLN A 32 27.43 -20.40 -11.54
N LYS A 33 27.33 -19.67 -10.41
CA LYS A 33 26.92 -20.24 -9.12
C LYS A 33 25.54 -20.91 -9.18
N TRP A 34 24.55 -20.22 -9.76
CA TRP A 34 23.18 -20.72 -9.82
C TRP A 34 23.01 -21.85 -10.84
N THR A 35 23.78 -21.82 -11.93
CA THR A 35 23.80 -22.91 -12.92
C THR A 35 24.40 -24.19 -12.33
N LEU A 36 25.46 -24.08 -11.51
CA LEU A 36 26.02 -25.22 -10.78
C LEU A 36 25.01 -25.84 -9.80
N GLN A 37 24.30 -25.01 -9.03
CA GLN A 37 23.25 -25.50 -8.13
C GLN A 37 22.08 -26.15 -8.88
N LEU A 38 21.73 -25.65 -10.07
CA LEU A 38 20.72 -26.28 -10.92
C LEU A 38 21.16 -27.68 -11.37
N GLN A 39 22.43 -27.84 -11.77
CA GLN A 39 23.00 -29.13 -12.15
C GLN A 39 23.08 -30.12 -10.97
N GLU A 40 23.37 -29.65 -9.75
CA GLU A 40 23.36 -30.48 -8.54
C GLU A 40 21.95 -31.03 -8.23
N ILE A 41 20.91 -30.23 -8.45
CA ILE A 41 19.52 -30.67 -8.27
C ILE A 41 19.12 -31.68 -9.35
N GLU A 42 19.46 -31.42 -10.61
CA GLU A 42 19.14 -32.32 -11.73
C GLU A 42 19.85 -33.68 -11.60
N THR A 43 21.11 -33.69 -11.12
CA THR A 43 21.84 -34.93 -10.85
C THR A 43 21.32 -35.65 -9.59
N GLY A 44 20.87 -34.91 -8.57
CA GLY A 44 20.22 -35.48 -7.38
C GLY A 44 18.84 -36.11 -7.66
N GLU A 45 18.07 -35.54 -8.59
CA GLU A 45 16.77 -36.08 -9.02
C GLU A 45 16.92 -37.36 -9.87
N ALA A 46 17.95 -37.43 -10.72
CA ALA A 46 18.31 -38.63 -11.47
C ALA A 46 18.82 -39.78 -10.56
N GLY A 47 19.49 -39.46 -9.44
CA GLY A 47 19.93 -40.44 -8.45
C GLY A 47 18.79 -41.06 -7.62
N LYS A 48 17.76 -40.28 -7.31
CA LYS A 48 16.59 -40.76 -6.53
C LYS A 48 15.67 -41.70 -7.31
N THR A 49 15.68 -41.66 -8.64
CA THR A 49 14.87 -42.56 -9.48
C THR A 49 15.44 -43.99 -9.56
N LEU A 50 16.69 -44.21 -9.11
CA LEU A 50 17.34 -45.53 -9.08
C LEU A 50 17.26 -46.27 -7.74
N SER A 51 16.86 -45.60 -6.64
CA SER A 51 16.82 -46.20 -5.29
C SER A 51 15.42 -46.67 -4.85
N THR A 52 14.36 -46.41 -5.61
CA THR A 52 12.97 -46.72 -5.23
C THR A 52 12.47 -48.12 -5.66
N VAL A 53 13.38 -49.08 -5.91
CA VAL A 53 13.03 -50.47 -6.27
C VAL A 53 13.43 -51.49 -5.19
N ALA A 54 14.16 -51.11 -4.15
CA ALA A 54 14.63 -52.06 -3.13
C ALA A 54 14.36 -51.60 -1.71
N THR A 55 13.15 -51.86 -1.18
CA THR A 55 12.92 -52.50 0.15
C THR A 55 11.43 -52.45 0.53
N ASN A 56 10.74 -53.57 0.34
CA ASN A 56 9.55 -53.95 1.10
C ASN A 56 9.99 -54.92 2.20
N GLY A 57 9.51 -54.74 3.44
CA GLY A 57 9.73 -55.73 4.50
C GLY A 57 9.25 -55.33 5.90
N ASN A 58 8.00 -55.72 6.20
CA ASN A 58 7.47 -56.27 7.46
C ASN A 58 7.59 -55.53 8.83
N GLY A 59 6.45 -55.51 9.55
CA GLY A 59 6.37 -56.19 10.86
C GLY A 59 5.83 -55.42 12.07
N THR A 60 4.50 -55.41 12.22
CA THR A 60 3.63 -55.65 13.41
C THR A 60 4.07 -55.54 14.89
N THR A 61 3.04 -55.22 15.71
CA THR A 61 2.73 -55.57 17.13
C THR A 61 3.48 -54.78 18.25
N GLU A 62 2.92 -54.41 19.42
CA GLU A 62 1.75 -54.84 20.18
C GLU A 62 1.43 -53.82 21.32
N ARG A 63 0.17 -53.77 21.78
CA ARG A 63 -0.28 -53.10 23.04
C ARG A 63 -0.26 -54.13 24.17
N ASN A 64 0.13 -53.73 25.38
CA ASN A 64 -0.56 -54.21 26.59
C ASN A 64 -0.29 -53.36 27.85
N THR A 65 -1.32 -53.34 28.68
CA THR A 65 -1.54 -52.73 29.99
C THR A 65 -0.83 -53.48 31.12
N ASP A 66 -0.47 -52.79 32.23
CA ASP A 66 -1.14 -52.92 33.54
C ASP A 66 -0.38 -52.23 34.69
N ALA A 67 -1.17 -51.89 35.70
CA ALA A 67 -0.88 -51.12 36.90
C ALA A 67 -0.15 -51.89 38.02
N PHE A 68 0.46 -51.17 38.97
CA PHE A 68 0.56 -51.59 40.39
C PHE A 68 0.64 -50.39 41.36
N VAL A 69 0.23 -50.64 42.59
CA VAL A 69 -0.34 -49.76 43.64
C VAL A 69 0.65 -49.46 44.80
N SER A 70 0.26 -48.52 45.68
CA SER A 70 0.63 -48.30 47.11
C SER A 70 1.77 -47.30 47.41
N LEU A 71 1.77 -46.49 48.48
CA LEU A 71 0.93 -46.38 49.69
C LEU A 71 1.12 -45.00 50.35
N MET A 72 0.15 -44.61 51.19
CA MET A 72 0.08 -43.41 52.03
C MET A 72 1.20 -43.31 53.09
N GLU A 73 1.58 -42.09 53.45
CA GLU A 73 1.88 -41.76 54.86
C GLU A 73 1.54 -40.28 55.16
N THR A 74 0.83 -40.09 56.27
CA THR A 74 0.21 -38.85 56.74
C THR A 74 1.05 -38.16 57.82
N GLN A 75 1.30 -36.85 57.63
CA GLN A 75 1.24 -35.72 58.60
C GLN A 75 2.14 -35.73 59.87
N PRO A 76 2.62 -34.54 60.34
CA PRO A 76 1.72 -33.61 61.03
C PRO A 76 1.88 -32.12 60.70
N VAL A 77 0.76 -31.44 60.94
CA VAL A 77 0.54 -29.99 60.95
C VAL A 77 1.17 -29.37 62.20
N GLN A 78 1.90 -28.27 62.04
CA GLN A 78 2.07 -27.27 63.09
C GLN A 78 1.68 -25.89 62.54
N ALA A 79 0.70 -25.29 63.21
CA ALA A 79 0.19 -23.96 62.94
C ALA A 79 1.10 -22.89 63.57
N SER A 80 1.37 -21.82 62.83
CA SER A 80 1.85 -20.54 63.37
C SER A 80 1.34 -19.41 62.47
N LEU A 81 0.54 -18.51 63.04
CA LEU A 81 0.08 -17.22 62.50
C LEU A 81 0.79 -16.10 63.28
N PRO A 82 0.79 -14.83 62.83
CA PRO A 82 1.45 -14.27 61.66
C PRO A 82 2.48 -13.19 62.09
N SER A 83 3.69 -13.18 61.53
CA SER A 83 4.58 -12.02 61.69
C SER A 83 4.13 -10.89 60.77
N LEU A 84 3.68 -9.79 61.39
CA LEU A 84 3.45 -8.50 60.78
C LEU A 84 4.71 -7.97 60.08
N GLN A 85 4.48 -7.37 58.91
CA GLN A 85 5.32 -6.38 58.24
C GLN A 85 6.63 -6.86 57.62
N GLU A 86 6.53 -7.43 56.42
CA GLU A 86 7.28 -6.93 55.27
C GLU A 86 6.30 -6.89 54.10
N GLN A 87 5.74 -5.71 53.81
CA GLN A 87 5.16 -5.50 52.48
C GLN A 87 6.30 -5.73 51.49
N PRO A 88 6.18 -6.65 50.52
CA PRO A 88 7.14 -6.70 49.44
C PRO A 88 7.01 -5.36 48.74
N HIS A 89 8.04 -4.52 48.84
CA HIS A 89 8.25 -3.46 47.88
C HIS A 89 8.49 -4.17 46.55
N TYR A 90 7.41 -4.51 45.86
CA TYR A 90 7.45 -4.90 44.46
C TYR A 90 7.94 -3.67 43.71
N THR A 91 9.25 -3.58 43.45
CA THR A 91 9.75 -2.79 42.35
C THR A 91 8.99 -3.28 41.13
N VAL A 92 8.06 -2.45 40.63
CA VAL A 92 7.19 -2.81 39.50
C VAL A 92 8.11 -3.14 38.33
N GLU A 93 8.30 -4.44 38.08
CA GLU A 93 8.90 -4.95 36.85
C GLU A 93 8.12 -4.36 35.68
N THR A 94 8.80 -3.97 34.60
CA THR A 94 8.17 -3.33 33.44
C THR A 94 7.08 -4.26 32.87
N LEU A 95 5.83 -3.97 33.20
CA LEU A 95 4.70 -4.79 32.77
C LEU A 95 4.45 -4.59 31.28
N ALA A 96 3.96 -5.64 30.62
CA ALA A 96 3.63 -5.62 29.20
C ALA A 96 2.25 -6.24 28.95
N CYS A 97 1.58 -5.80 27.89
CA CYS A 97 0.31 -6.37 27.49
C CYS A 97 0.51 -7.87 27.19
N PRO A 98 -0.25 -8.77 27.83
CA PRO A 98 -0.10 -10.22 27.63
C PRO A 98 -0.48 -10.64 26.21
N LYS A 99 -1.22 -9.82 25.45
CA LYS A 99 -1.53 -10.08 24.04
C LYS A 99 -0.44 -9.56 23.12
N CYS A 100 -0.22 -8.25 23.02
CA CYS A 100 0.66 -7.67 22.00
C CYS A 100 2.11 -7.42 22.44
N ALA A 101 2.45 -7.65 23.72
CA ALA A 101 3.76 -7.36 24.32
C ALA A 101 4.12 -5.87 24.43
N ALA A 102 3.22 -4.94 24.08
CA ALA A 102 3.48 -3.52 24.24
C ALA A 102 3.62 -3.13 25.73
N PRO A 103 4.49 -2.15 26.08
CA PRO A 103 4.66 -1.72 27.46
C PRO A 103 3.35 -1.25 28.10
N THR A 104 3.14 -1.62 29.36
CA THR A 104 1.99 -1.19 30.17
C THR A 104 2.42 -0.10 31.13
N THR A 105 1.83 1.09 31.01
CA THR A 105 1.94 2.15 32.01
C THR A 105 0.78 2.05 32.98
N LEU A 106 1.06 1.80 34.25
CA LEU A 106 0.07 1.90 35.33
C LEU A 106 0.01 3.33 35.84
N GLN A 107 -1.19 3.84 36.13
CA GLN A 107 -1.35 5.12 36.80
C GLN A 107 -1.05 4.97 38.31
N ASP A 108 -0.49 6.01 38.92
CA ASP A 108 -0.23 6.02 40.36
C ASP A 108 -1.55 5.83 41.14
N GLY A 109 -1.60 4.82 42.01
CA GLY A 109 -2.80 4.49 42.81
C GLY A 109 -3.86 3.66 42.08
N GLN A 110 -3.57 3.15 40.87
CA GLN A 110 -4.50 2.31 40.12
C GLN A 110 -4.79 0.98 40.86
N ASP A 111 -6.08 0.65 40.99
CA ASP A 111 -6.53 -0.61 41.57
C ASP A 111 -6.12 -1.78 40.66
N LEU A 112 -5.18 -2.61 41.13
CA LEU A 112 -4.59 -3.73 40.40
C LEU A 112 -5.59 -4.87 40.12
N THR A 113 -6.79 -4.81 40.71
CA THR A 113 -7.87 -5.76 40.46
C THR A 113 -8.75 -5.37 39.28
N GLN A 114 -8.69 -4.11 38.83
CA GLN A 114 -9.50 -3.63 37.72
C GLN A 114 -8.93 -4.05 36.36
N PRO A 115 -9.80 -4.29 35.36
CA PRO A 115 -9.37 -4.54 33.99
C PRO A 115 -8.69 -3.29 33.41
N VAL A 116 -7.56 -3.51 32.74
CA VAL A 116 -6.79 -2.50 32.00
C VAL A 116 -6.99 -2.75 30.51
N GLN A 117 -7.33 -1.71 29.76
CA GLN A 117 -7.36 -1.76 28.30
C GLN A 117 -5.99 -1.35 27.74
N CYS A 118 -5.40 -2.20 26.91
CA CYS A 118 -4.17 -1.88 26.20
C CYS A 118 -4.42 -0.74 25.21
N PRO A 119 -3.70 0.39 25.30
CA PRO A 119 -3.88 1.52 24.36
C PRO A 119 -3.47 1.17 22.93
N PHE A 120 -2.67 0.12 22.74
CA PHE A 120 -2.08 -0.21 21.44
C PHE A 120 -2.88 -1.23 20.63
N CYS A 121 -3.50 -2.22 21.30
CA CYS A 121 -4.21 -3.33 20.64
C CYS A 121 -5.63 -3.55 21.18
N ASP A 122 -6.14 -2.59 21.97
CA ASP A 122 -7.48 -2.56 22.58
C ASP A 122 -7.86 -3.77 23.45
N THR A 123 -6.89 -4.61 23.78
CA THR A 123 -7.16 -5.81 24.56
C THR A 123 -7.32 -5.47 26.02
N VAL A 124 -8.40 -5.95 26.61
CA VAL A 124 -8.68 -5.83 28.04
C VAL A 124 -8.08 -7.01 28.77
N TYR A 125 -7.27 -6.76 29.81
CA TYR A 125 -6.61 -7.77 30.63
C TYR A 125 -6.48 -7.28 32.07
N THR A 126 -6.16 -8.17 33.01
CA THR A 126 -5.88 -7.79 34.40
C THR A 126 -4.39 -7.64 34.63
N VAL A 127 -4.00 -6.81 35.60
CA VAL A 127 -2.58 -6.65 35.98
C VAL A 127 -1.96 -8.00 36.35
N ARG A 128 -2.72 -8.87 37.03
CA ARG A 128 -2.30 -10.24 37.37
C ARG A 128 -1.92 -11.07 36.13
N GLN A 129 -2.69 -11.00 35.04
CA GLN A 129 -2.35 -11.71 33.81
C GLN A 129 -1.03 -11.21 33.20
N SER A 130 -0.73 -9.91 33.32
CA SER A 130 0.55 -9.35 32.88
C SER A 130 1.71 -9.84 33.76
N GLN A 131 1.52 -9.89 35.08
CA GLN A 131 2.50 -10.39 36.04
C GLN A 131 2.81 -11.89 35.82
N ASP A 132 1.76 -12.71 35.68
CA ASP A 132 1.92 -14.15 35.46
C ASP A 132 2.71 -14.42 34.16
N ASN A 133 2.41 -13.68 33.09
CA ASN A 133 3.14 -13.75 31.83
C ASN A 133 4.60 -13.29 31.97
N ALA A 134 4.87 -12.20 32.70
CA ALA A 134 6.21 -11.71 32.95
C ALA A 134 7.05 -12.74 33.74
N GLN A 135 6.46 -13.37 34.77
CA GLN A 135 7.12 -14.43 35.55
C GLN A 135 7.44 -15.66 34.70
N GLN A 136 6.54 -16.07 33.82
CA GLN A 136 6.79 -17.17 32.89
C GLN A 136 7.97 -16.84 31.96
N LEU A 137 7.95 -15.69 31.31
CA LEU A 137 9.03 -15.25 30.40
C LEU A 137 10.38 -15.12 31.12
N LYS A 138 10.38 -14.70 32.39
CA LYS A 138 11.59 -14.63 33.22
C LYS A 138 12.18 -16.01 33.51
N LYS A 139 11.34 -17.02 33.77
CA LYS A 139 11.79 -18.41 33.94
C LYS A 139 12.39 -18.95 32.64
N GLU A 140 11.75 -18.68 31.50
CA GLU A 140 12.26 -19.04 30.17
C GLU A 140 13.61 -18.37 29.86
N LEU A 141 13.73 -17.08 30.17
CA LEU A 141 14.98 -16.33 30.03
C LEU A 141 16.11 -16.93 30.87
N LYS A 142 15.84 -17.25 32.15
CA LYS A 142 16.83 -17.85 33.04
C LYS A 142 17.31 -19.19 32.48
N ALA A 143 16.39 -20.07 32.10
CA ALA A 143 16.73 -21.38 31.53
C ALA A 143 17.59 -21.25 30.26
N TRP A 144 17.27 -20.28 29.40
CA TRP A 144 18.07 -20.00 28.20
C TRP A 144 19.47 -19.48 28.54
N LEU A 145 19.61 -18.52 29.47
CA LEU A 145 20.90 -18.01 29.90
C LEU A 145 21.77 -19.12 30.53
N ASP A 146 21.20 -19.93 31.41
CA ASP A 146 21.90 -21.04 32.06
C ASP A 146 22.44 -22.03 31.00
N GLN A 147 21.63 -22.36 29.98
CA GLN A 147 22.06 -23.21 28.86
C GLN A 147 23.23 -22.61 28.08
N MET A 148 23.19 -21.31 27.76
CA MET A 148 24.21 -20.66 26.95
C MET A 148 25.53 -20.43 27.73
N ILE A 149 25.46 -20.20 29.04
CA ILE A 149 26.62 -20.01 29.92
C ILE A 149 27.31 -21.34 30.23
N VAL A 150 26.55 -22.40 30.54
CA VAL A 150 27.12 -23.74 30.79
C VAL A 150 27.66 -24.35 29.50
N GLY A 151 26.95 -24.18 28.37
CA GLY A 151 27.36 -24.67 27.06
C GLY A 151 28.61 -23.99 26.48
N SER A 152 29.02 -22.84 27.02
CA SER A 152 30.28 -22.15 26.66
C SER A 152 31.49 -22.61 27.49
N GLY A 153 31.34 -23.67 28.30
CA GLY A 153 32.44 -24.31 29.03
C GLY A 153 32.77 -23.66 30.38
N TYR A 154 31.96 -22.70 30.85
CA TYR A 154 32.12 -22.06 32.16
C TYR A 154 31.24 -22.77 33.21
N SER A 155 31.87 -23.50 34.13
CA SER A 155 31.22 -24.27 35.21
C SER A 155 31.47 -23.68 36.61
N GLY A 156 31.78 -22.38 36.70
CA GLY A 156 32.10 -21.71 37.96
C GLY A 156 30.91 -20.93 38.55
N THR A 157 30.53 -21.27 39.79
CA THR A 157 29.50 -20.60 40.62
C THR A 157 29.96 -19.24 41.21
N GLY A 158 31.04 -18.64 40.69
CA GLY A 158 31.58 -17.35 41.13
C GLY A 158 31.47 -16.30 40.04
N ASN A 159 31.18 -15.04 40.43
CA ASN A 159 31.06 -13.85 39.58
C ASN A 159 31.94 -13.94 38.31
N VAL A 160 31.29 -14.10 37.15
CA VAL A 160 31.96 -14.17 35.86
C VAL A 160 32.74 -12.87 35.63
N ASP A 161 34.05 -12.97 35.45
CA ASP A 161 34.89 -11.79 35.22
C ASP A 161 34.51 -11.06 33.92
N VAL A 162 34.97 -9.82 33.79
CA VAL A 162 34.62 -8.93 32.66
C VAL A 162 35.02 -9.53 31.31
N ASN A 163 36.16 -10.20 31.21
CA ASN A 163 36.63 -10.77 29.95
C ASN A 163 35.84 -12.02 29.59
N ALA A 164 35.54 -12.88 30.57
CA ALA A 164 34.69 -14.05 30.39
C ALA A 164 33.26 -13.66 29.98
N ARG A 165 32.68 -12.62 30.59
CA ARG A 165 31.36 -12.09 30.18
C ARG A 165 31.36 -11.58 28.75
N ARG A 166 32.37 -10.81 28.35
CA ARG A 166 32.51 -10.33 26.97
C ARG A 166 32.67 -11.47 25.97
N PHE A 167 33.48 -12.48 26.32
CA PHE A 167 33.67 -13.67 25.49
C PHE A 167 32.35 -14.45 25.31
N ILE A 168 31.63 -14.73 26.41
CA ILE A 168 30.32 -15.39 26.38
C ILE A 168 29.31 -14.59 25.53
N PHE A 169 29.31 -13.26 25.66
CA PHE A 169 28.46 -12.42 24.81
C PHE A 169 28.77 -12.59 23.32
N THR A 170 30.05 -12.42 22.98
CA THR A 170 30.51 -12.36 21.58
C THR A 170 30.39 -13.70 20.87
N GLU A 171 30.74 -14.79 21.55
CA GLU A 171 30.83 -16.13 20.94
C GLU A 171 29.53 -16.93 21.06
N SER A 172 28.69 -16.64 22.06
CA SER A 172 27.56 -17.49 22.42
C SER A 172 26.22 -16.74 22.40
N LEU A 173 26.05 -15.73 23.25
CA LEU A 173 24.75 -15.07 23.44
C LEU A 173 24.33 -14.25 22.21
N TYR A 174 25.19 -13.36 21.73
CA TYR A 174 24.86 -12.48 20.61
C TYR A 174 24.64 -13.24 19.29
N PRO A 175 25.53 -14.16 18.86
CA PRO A 175 25.33 -14.89 17.60
C PRO A 175 24.04 -15.73 17.62
N THR A 176 23.72 -16.36 18.76
CA THR A 176 22.48 -17.14 18.92
C THR A 176 21.26 -16.24 18.85
N LEU A 177 21.25 -15.14 19.59
CA LEU A 177 20.14 -14.19 19.60
C LEU A 177 19.94 -13.54 18.22
N LYS A 178 21.03 -13.13 17.56
CA LYS A 178 21.00 -12.59 16.21
C LYS A 178 20.43 -13.61 15.22
N ARG A 179 20.88 -14.87 15.28
CA ARG A 179 20.39 -15.95 14.40
C ARG A 179 18.90 -16.21 14.60
N ASP A 180 18.44 -16.28 15.85
CA ASP A 180 17.03 -16.49 16.18
C ASP A 180 16.17 -15.33 15.66
N ILE A 181 16.62 -14.09 15.87
CA ILE A 181 15.95 -12.89 15.36
C ILE A 181 15.93 -12.88 13.84
N ASP A 182 17.08 -13.04 13.18
CA ASP A 182 17.15 -13.01 11.71
C ASP A 182 16.25 -14.07 11.07
N ARG A 183 16.28 -15.31 11.58
CA ARG A 183 15.41 -16.40 11.10
C ARG A 183 13.92 -16.08 11.28
N ARG A 184 13.55 -15.44 12.39
CA ARG A 184 12.14 -15.07 12.63
C ARG A 184 11.74 -13.88 11.76
N LEU A 185 12.65 -12.92 11.54
CA LEU A 185 12.40 -11.70 10.78
C LEU A 185 12.45 -11.90 9.26
N GLU A 186 13.06 -12.98 8.77
CA GLU A 186 13.01 -13.40 7.35
C GLU A 186 11.57 -13.46 6.83
N ASP A 187 10.64 -13.91 7.68
CA ASP A 187 9.22 -13.98 7.36
C ASP A 187 8.51 -12.61 7.33
N PHE A 188 9.20 -11.54 7.75
CA PHE A 188 8.72 -10.17 7.96
C PHE A 188 9.54 -9.12 7.19
N GLU A 189 10.35 -9.54 6.23
CA GLU A 189 11.26 -8.65 5.49
C GLU A 189 10.55 -7.48 4.78
N ASN A 190 9.29 -7.70 4.38
CA ASN A 190 8.48 -6.71 3.68
C ASN A 190 7.52 -5.94 4.62
N VAL A 191 7.69 -6.03 5.94
CA VAL A 191 6.86 -5.29 6.91
C VAL A 191 6.78 -3.81 6.61
N LEU A 192 7.91 -3.23 6.20
CA LEU A 192 8.01 -1.81 5.90
C LEU A 192 7.35 -1.42 4.57
N GLU A 193 7.00 -2.37 3.70
CA GLU A 193 6.28 -2.07 2.45
C GLU A 193 4.81 -1.72 2.70
N ALA A 194 4.23 -2.15 3.83
CA ALA A 194 2.86 -1.79 4.18
C ALA A 194 2.79 -0.29 4.55
N PRO A 195 1.71 0.41 4.17
CA PRO A 195 1.53 1.81 4.58
C PRO A 195 1.31 1.92 6.09
N LEU A 196 1.81 2.98 6.72
CA LEU A 196 1.59 3.25 8.15
C LEU A 196 0.19 3.81 8.41
N VAL A 197 -0.38 4.48 7.42
CA VAL A 197 -1.72 5.07 7.48
C VAL A 197 -2.54 4.51 6.33
N GLN A 198 -3.80 4.16 6.57
CA GLN A 198 -4.73 3.76 5.51
C GLN A 198 -6.03 4.52 5.66
N ILE A 199 -6.68 4.80 4.53
CA ILE A 199 -8.09 5.21 4.49
C ILE A 199 -8.97 4.03 4.05
N GLU A 200 -10.25 4.10 4.36
CA GLU A 200 -11.24 3.03 4.12
C GLU A 200 -11.21 2.51 2.66
N GLU A 201 -11.04 3.42 1.70
CA GLU A 201 -11.06 3.11 0.27
C GLU A 201 -9.79 2.38 -0.19
N THR A 202 -8.71 2.49 0.57
CA THR A 202 -7.41 1.87 0.21
C THR A 202 -7.16 0.53 0.88
N LYS A 203 -7.86 0.23 1.98
CA LYS A 203 -7.61 -0.97 2.82
C LYS A 203 -7.75 -2.30 2.07
N ASN A 204 -8.61 -2.32 1.05
CA ASN A 204 -8.95 -3.52 0.32
C ASN A 204 -8.03 -3.80 -0.87
N PHE A 205 -7.23 -2.81 -1.33
CA PHE A 205 -6.30 -3.01 -2.43
C PHE A 205 -5.18 -3.97 -2.02
N ARG A 206 -4.92 -4.97 -2.86
CA ARG A 206 -3.97 -6.05 -2.57
C ARG A 206 -2.60 -5.54 -2.12
N ASP A 207 -2.07 -4.55 -2.83
CA ASP A 207 -0.72 -4.02 -2.59
C ASP A 207 -0.64 -3.12 -1.37
N TYR A 208 -1.78 -2.74 -0.78
CA TYR A 208 -1.84 -1.90 0.42
C TYR A 208 -2.10 -2.75 1.67
N ARG A 209 -2.58 -3.99 1.54
CA ARG A 209 -2.86 -4.86 2.68
C ARG A 209 -1.58 -5.14 3.48
N PRO A 210 -1.65 -5.08 4.83
CA PRO A 210 -0.53 -5.50 5.64
C PRO A 210 -0.25 -6.99 5.45
N ASN A 211 0.99 -7.40 5.74
CA ASN A 211 1.39 -8.81 5.70
C ASN A 211 0.50 -9.63 6.64
N THR A 212 -0.08 -10.73 6.14
CA THR A 212 -0.99 -11.58 6.92
C THR A 212 -0.32 -12.12 8.18
N ARG A 213 0.99 -12.38 8.15
CA ARG A 213 1.76 -12.81 9.32
C ARG A 213 1.85 -11.74 10.41
N LEU A 214 1.89 -10.44 10.04
CA LEU A 214 1.78 -9.36 11.03
C LEU A 214 0.41 -9.37 11.70
N THR A 215 -0.65 -9.59 10.93
CA THR A 215 -2.01 -9.62 11.48
C THR A 215 -2.23 -10.82 12.40
N THR A 216 -1.71 -12.01 12.06
CA THR A 216 -1.79 -13.19 12.95
C THR A 216 -0.96 -12.99 14.22
N MET A 217 0.22 -12.37 14.10
CA MET A 217 1.06 -12.00 15.24
C MET A 217 0.32 -11.06 16.19
N ALA A 218 -0.34 -10.02 15.68
CA ALA A 218 -1.13 -9.09 16.49
C ALA A 218 -2.35 -9.76 17.16
N ASN A 219 -2.90 -10.80 16.52
CA ASN A 219 -4.00 -11.60 17.06
C ASN A 219 -3.58 -12.61 18.13
N GLY A 220 -2.29 -12.69 18.47
CA GLY A 220 -1.77 -13.46 19.61
C GLY A 220 -0.78 -14.56 19.25
N ASP A 221 -0.50 -14.80 17.95
CA ASP A 221 0.56 -15.72 17.51
C ASP A 221 1.95 -15.06 17.59
N ASN A 222 2.29 -14.61 18.79
CA ASN A 222 3.47 -13.77 19.04
C ASN A 222 4.24 -14.18 20.29
N GLN A 223 4.10 -15.43 20.75
CA GLN A 223 4.87 -15.93 21.90
C GLN A 223 6.38 -15.81 21.65
N TRP A 224 6.82 -16.15 20.43
CA TRP A 224 8.22 -15.97 20.03
C TRP A 224 8.67 -14.51 20.14
N LEU A 225 7.81 -13.55 19.77
CA LEU A 225 8.12 -12.12 19.83
C LEU A 225 8.23 -11.66 21.28
N LYS A 226 7.33 -12.12 22.17
CA LYS A 226 7.41 -11.87 23.62
C LYS A 226 8.71 -12.41 24.22
N THR A 227 9.07 -13.65 23.90
CA THR A 227 10.32 -14.27 24.35
C THR A 227 11.54 -13.48 23.85
N LEU A 228 11.59 -13.13 22.55
CA LEU A 228 12.71 -12.35 22.00
C LEU A 228 12.78 -10.93 22.59
N SER A 229 11.63 -10.25 22.73
CA SER A 229 11.54 -8.91 23.35
C SER A 229 12.07 -8.94 24.79
N THR A 230 11.71 -9.96 25.56
CA THR A 230 12.21 -10.15 26.93
C THR A 230 13.72 -10.39 26.93
N ARG A 231 14.24 -11.21 26.01
CA ARG A 231 15.68 -11.48 25.91
C ARG A 231 16.48 -10.22 25.57
N VAL A 232 16.06 -9.47 24.55
CA VAL A 232 16.81 -8.26 24.11
C VAL A 232 16.74 -7.15 25.16
N LEU A 233 15.67 -7.06 25.94
CA LEU A 233 15.50 -6.08 27.03
C LEU A 233 16.08 -6.52 28.38
N ALA A 234 16.49 -7.79 28.53
CA ALA A 234 16.93 -8.33 29.79
C ALA A 234 18.17 -7.60 30.33
N GLN A 235 18.09 -7.09 31.56
CA GLN A 235 19.24 -6.49 32.25
C GLN A 235 20.41 -7.48 32.34
N GLN A 236 20.11 -8.76 32.59
CA GLN A 236 21.14 -9.80 32.63
C GLN A 236 21.93 -9.84 31.32
N LEU A 237 21.29 -9.69 30.16
CA LEU A 237 21.98 -9.67 28.87
C LEU A 237 22.80 -8.38 28.68
N GLN A 238 22.31 -7.24 29.16
CA GLN A 238 23.06 -5.98 29.17
C GLN A 238 24.35 -6.10 30.00
N ASP A 239 24.32 -6.86 31.10
CA ASP A 239 25.49 -7.06 31.97
C ASP A 239 26.62 -7.88 31.31
N PHE A 240 26.31 -8.62 30.23
CA PHE A 240 27.27 -9.33 29.37
C PHE A 240 27.78 -8.47 28.20
N ALA A 241 26.98 -7.52 27.71
CA ALA A 241 27.36 -6.56 26.68
C ALA A 241 28.21 -5.41 27.30
N ILE A 242 29.47 -5.70 27.62
CA ILE A 242 30.28 -4.81 28.46
C ILE A 242 30.84 -3.61 27.68
N VAL A 243 31.35 -3.85 26.46
CA VAL A 243 31.94 -2.81 25.62
C VAL A 243 30.90 -2.10 24.77
N GLN A 244 31.20 -0.88 24.34
CA GLN A 244 30.24 -0.03 23.62
C GLN A 244 29.73 -0.67 22.33
N ASP A 245 30.60 -1.30 21.53
CA ASP A 245 30.22 -1.99 20.30
C ASP A 245 29.18 -3.10 20.55
N ASP A 246 29.33 -3.85 21.64
CA ASP A 246 28.44 -4.94 22.01
C ASP A 246 27.07 -4.40 22.46
N LYS A 247 27.06 -3.29 23.20
CA LYS A 247 25.84 -2.57 23.56
C LYS A 247 25.11 -2.05 22.32
N GLN A 248 25.83 -1.50 21.35
CA GLN A 248 25.25 -1.01 20.10
C GLN A 248 24.64 -2.15 19.28
N LYS A 249 25.36 -3.27 19.14
CA LYS A 249 24.83 -4.48 18.48
C LYS A 249 23.54 -4.98 19.14
N LEU A 250 23.49 -4.98 20.47
CA LEU A 250 22.29 -5.36 21.21
C LEU A 250 21.15 -4.36 21.01
N GLN A 251 21.42 -3.06 21.01
CA GLN A 251 20.43 -2.01 20.72
C GLN A 251 19.85 -2.11 19.30
N GLN A 252 20.67 -2.46 18.30
CA GLN A 252 20.18 -2.71 16.95
C GLN A 252 19.19 -3.89 16.90
N LEU A 253 19.47 -4.96 17.66
CA LEU A 253 18.54 -6.09 17.79
C LEU A 253 17.27 -5.70 18.54
N GLN A 254 17.38 -4.92 19.61
CA GLN A 254 16.23 -4.39 20.35
C GLN A 254 15.30 -3.60 19.43
N MET A 255 15.83 -2.64 18.68
CA MET A 255 15.03 -1.82 17.76
C MET A 255 14.25 -2.68 16.77
N ARG A 256 14.93 -3.65 16.13
CA ARG A 256 14.32 -4.53 15.13
C ARG A 256 13.16 -5.36 15.72
N VAL A 257 13.32 -5.88 16.93
CA VAL A 257 12.31 -6.71 17.60
C VAL A 257 11.15 -5.86 18.11
N LEU A 258 11.44 -4.76 18.81
CA LEU A 258 10.39 -3.95 19.47
C LEU A 258 9.54 -3.17 18.46
N SER A 259 10.13 -2.70 17.36
CA SER A 259 9.37 -2.03 16.29
C SER A 259 8.27 -2.93 15.72
N LEU A 260 8.49 -4.25 15.64
CA LEU A 260 7.50 -5.18 15.12
C LEU A 260 6.21 -5.20 15.94
N ILE A 261 6.27 -4.97 17.25
CA ILE A 261 5.08 -4.93 18.11
C ILE A 261 4.10 -3.87 17.57
N TYR A 262 4.61 -2.67 17.33
CA TYR A 262 3.81 -1.55 16.85
C TYR A 262 3.36 -1.75 15.39
N TYR A 263 4.23 -2.26 14.51
CA TYR A 263 3.82 -2.61 13.14
C TYR A 263 2.70 -3.66 13.11
N ALA A 264 2.74 -4.67 14.00
CA ALA A 264 1.66 -5.65 14.12
C ALA A 264 0.34 -5.00 14.54
N ASN A 265 0.38 -4.15 15.56
CA ASN A 265 -0.82 -3.48 16.06
C ASN A 265 -1.41 -2.54 15.00
N VAL A 266 -0.57 -1.78 14.27
CA VAL A 266 -1.00 -0.98 13.12
C VAL A 266 -1.67 -1.87 12.06
N ALA A 267 -1.03 -2.97 11.67
CA ALA A 267 -1.58 -3.93 10.71
C ALA A 267 -2.92 -4.52 11.17
N GLN A 268 -3.07 -4.82 12.47
CA GLN A 268 -4.32 -5.35 13.04
C GLN A 268 -5.48 -4.36 12.87
N GLN A 269 -5.24 -3.08 13.19
CA GLN A 269 -6.25 -2.03 13.08
C GLN A 269 -6.64 -1.79 11.62
N GLN A 270 -5.65 -1.81 10.71
CA GLN A 270 -5.87 -1.64 9.27
C GLN A 270 -6.59 -2.82 8.61
N HIS A 271 -6.45 -4.04 9.16
CA HIS A 271 -7.11 -5.25 8.65
C HIS A 271 -8.44 -5.57 9.34
N SER A 272 -8.83 -4.80 10.36
CA SER A 272 -10.07 -5.04 11.09
C SER A 272 -11.30 -4.88 10.18
N PRO A 273 -12.35 -5.70 10.36
CA PRO A 273 -13.64 -5.48 9.68
C PRO A 273 -14.36 -4.21 10.18
N THR A 274 -13.99 -3.70 11.36
CA THR A 274 -14.52 -2.42 11.87
C THR A 274 -13.84 -1.24 11.17
N PRO A 275 -14.44 -0.03 11.20
CA PRO A 275 -13.76 1.19 10.77
C PRO A 275 -12.41 1.34 11.46
N ILE A 276 -11.43 1.88 10.74
CA ILE A 276 -10.08 2.10 11.25
C ILE A 276 -10.14 3.10 12.41
N SER A 277 -9.55 2.74 13.56
CA SER A 277 -9.37 3.67 14.67
C SER A 277 -8.08 4.45 14.49
N TYR A 278 -8.15 5.63 13.85
CA TYR A 278 -7.00 6.50 13.66
C TYR A 278 -6.29 6.88 14.97
N PRO A 279 -6.98 7.14 16.10
CA PRO A 279 -6.32 7.41 17.37
C PRO A 279 -5.44 6.25 17.86
N VAL A 280 -5.88 4.99 17.71
CA VAL A 280 -5.10 3.81 18.14
C VAL A 280 -3.90 3.58 17.22
N VAL A 281 -4.07 3.76 15.91
CA VAL A 281 -2.95 3.72 14.94
C VAL A 281 -1.93 4.79 15.30
N ARG A 282 -2.38 6.02 15.57
CA ARG A 282 -1.53 7.13 15.98
C ARG A 282 -0.72 6.83 17.24
N GLN A 283 -1.32 6.23 18.25
CA GLN A 283 -0.61 5.87 19.49
C GLN A 283 0.55 4.89 19.22
N ASN A 284 0.35 3.90 18.34
CA ASN A 284 1.41 2.98 17.93
C ASN A 284 2.52 3.69 17.14
N VAL A 285 2.15 4.58 16.22
CA VAL A 285 3.10 5.33 15.39
C VAL A 285 3.92 6.33 16.22
N VAL A 286 3.32 7.00 17.21
CA VAL A 286 4.04 7.87 18.16
C VAL A 286 5.03 7.06 19.02
N ALA A 287 4.66 5.86 19.44
CA ALA A 287 5.57 4.98 20.18
C ALA A 287 6.79 4.57 19.33
N LEU A 288 6.58 4.22 18.05
CA LEU A 288 7.66 3.99 17.09
C LEU A 288 8.59 5.20 16.97
N GLN A 289 8.04 6.41 16.88
CA GLN A 289 8.83 7.64 16.77
C GLN A 289 9.76 7.82 17.96
N LYS A 290 9.20 7.67 19.17
CA LYS A 290 9.94 7.79 20.43
C LYS A 290 11.09 6.79 20.50
N ASP A 291 10.83 5.55 20.07
CA ASP A 291 11.85 4.51 20.01
C ASP A 291 12.97 4.90 19.02
N TYR A 292 12.63 5.28 17.79
CA TYR A 292 13.61 5.69 16.79
C TYR A 292 14.49 6.86 17.23
N GLN A 293 13.91 7.89 17.83
CA GLN A 293 14.65 9.04 18.36
C GLN A 293 15.58 8.63 19.51
N SER A 294 15.11 7.74 20.40
CA SER A 294 15.91 7.18 21.49
C SER A 294 17.09 6.34 20.97
N TYR A 295 16.91 5.55 19.92
CA TYR A 295 17.97 4.74 19.32
C TYR A 295 18.99 5.58 18.55
N ALA A 296 18.54 6.62 17.82
CA ALA A 296 19.43 7.51 17.07
C ALA A 296 20.46 8.21 17.98
N GLN A 297 20.13 8.44 19.25
CA GLN A 297 21.02 9.06 20.24
C GLN A 297 22.06 8.09 20.84
N LYS A 298 21.90 6.78 20.67
CA LYS A 298 22.67 5.74 21.37
C LYS A 298 23.62 4.95 20.47
N ILE A 299 23.48 5.07 19.16
CA ILE A 299 24.20 4.30 18.15
C ILE A 299 25.22 5.22 17.47
N ASP A 300 26.44 4.74 17.25
CA ASP A 300 27.52 5.49 16.60
C ASP A 300 27.71 5.12 15.10
N ASP A 301 26.96 4.14 14.58
CA ASP A 301 27.00 3.75 13.16
C ASP A 301 26.20 4.74 12.28
N ASN A 302 26.93 5.62 11.58
CA ASN A 302 26.35 6.62 10.69
C ASN A 302 25.42 6.06 9.60
N HIS A 303 25.68 4.85 9.09
CA HIS A 303 24.81 4.23 8.07
C HIS A 303 23.48 3.85 8.71
N TYR A 304 23.53 3.23 9.89
CA TYR A 304 22.33 2.84 10.63
C TYR A 304 21.55 4.05 11.16
N ILE A 305 22.23 5.10 11.62
CA ILE A 305 21.60 6.37 12.01
C ILE A 305 20.85 6.97 10.83
N SER A 306 21.44 6.97 9.63
CA SER A 306 20.77 7.45 8.41
C SER A 306 19.50 6.67 8.10
N TYR A 307 19.52 5.35 8.33
CA TYR A 307 18.33 4.49 8.22
C TYR A 307 17.26 4.83 9.27
N ILE A 308 17.64 5.03 10.53
CA ILE A 308 16.72 5.46 11.59
C ILE A 308 16.10 6.83 11.28
N HIS A 309 16.88 7.78 10.76
CA HIS A 309 16.36 9.09 10.37
C HIS A 309 15.32 8.99 9.24
N ALA A 310 15.51 8.08 8.28
CA ALA A 310 14.50 7.84 7.25
C ALA A 310 13.21 7.23 7.83
N LEU A 311 13.34 6.30 8.80
CA LEU A 311 12.19 5.73 9.52
C LEU A 311 11.44 6.79 10.36
N ASP A 312 12.17 7.59 11.14
CA ASP A 312 11.60 8.68 11.95
C ASP A 312 10.92 9.73 11.09
N ALA A 313 11.52 10.11 9.94
CA ALA A 313 10.91 11.06 9.01
C ALA A 313 9.60 10.53 8.42
N ARG A 314 9.55 9.23 8.06
CA ARG A 314 8.32 8.56 7.60
C ARG A 314 7.24 8.56 8.67
N VAL A 315 7.59 8.13 9.89
CA VAL A 315 6.68 8.09 11.05
C VAL A 315 6.15 9.49 11.37
N SER A 316 7.00 10.52 11.30
CA SER A 316 6.59 11.91 11.46
C SER A 316 5.53 12.33 10.43
N GLY A 317 5.72 11.98 9.15
CA GLY A 317 4.71 12.21 8.11
C GLY A 317 3.41 11.45 8.36
N ALA A 318 3.49 10.21 8.84
CA ALA A 318 2.33 9.41 9.22
C ALA A 318 1.55 10.01 10.40
N ILE A 319 2.23 10.53 11.43
CA ILE A 319 1.58 11.21 12.57
C ILE A 319 0.81 12.42 12.08
N LEU A 320 1.42 13.27 11.25
CA LEU A 320 0.76 14.46 10.71
C LEU A 320 -0.48 14.07 9.88
N LEU A 321 -0.39 13.01 9.07
CA LEU A 321 -1.53 12.51 8.31
C LEU A 321 -2.65 11.97 9.21
N LEU A 322 -2.30 11.24 10.28
CA LEU A 322 -3.28 10.75 11.25
C LEU A 322 -3.94 11.90 12.01
N ASP A 323 -3.19 12.94 12.40
CA ASP A 323 -3.74 14.15 13.03
C ASP A 323 -4.77 14.84 12.11
N LEU A 324 -4.45 14.97 10.82
CA LEU A 324 -5.38 15.50 9.83
C LEU A 324 -6.65 14.64 9.72
N LEU A 325 -6.51 13.31 9.63
CA LEU A 325 -7.64 12.40 9.48
C LEU A 325 -8.53 12.38 10.73
N ILE A 326 -7.95 12.39 11.94
CA ILE A 326 -8.69 12.45 13.20
C ILE A 326 -9.51 13.74 13.25
N SER A 327 -8.87 14.89 13.00
CA SER A 327 -9.54 16.19 13.06
C SER A 327 -10.65 16.31 12.00
N ALA A 328 -10.39 15.86 10.78
CA ALA A 328 -11.29 16.04 9.64
C ALA A 328 -12.41 14.99 9.56
N LEU A 329 -12.15 13.74 9.96
CA LEU A 329 -13.09 12.62 9.79
C LEU A 329 -13.66 12.07 11.11
N ASP A 330 -12.93 12.11 12.22
CA ASP A 330 -13.43 11.55 13.49
C ASP A 330 -14.16 12.62 14.32
N GLU A 331 -13.51 13.75 14.57
CA GLU A 331 -14.01 14.81 15.45
C GLU A 331 -15.12 15.65 14.80
N GLY A 332 -15.19 15.67 13.46
CA GLY A 332 -16.27 16.32 12.72
C GLY A 332 -16.29 17.84 12.84
N HIS A 333 -15.15 18.47 13.13
CA HIS A 333 -15.05 19.91 13.20
C HIS A 333 -15.26 20.56 11.82
N ASN A 334 -15.95 21.70 11.79
CA ASN A 334 -15.99 22.55 10.61
C ASN A 334 -14.61 23.18 10.40
N VAL A 335 -13.78 22.52 9.58
CA VAL A 335 -12.43 23.00 9.24
C VAL A 335 -12.45 23.69 7.89
N ALA A 336 -11.84 24.87 7.84
CA ALA A 336 -11.68 25.63 6.60
C ALA A 336 -10.83 24.83 5.58
N PRO A 337 -11.25 24.71 4.30
CA PRO A 337 -10.53 23.96 3.29
C PRO A 337 -9.07 24.40 3.11
N GLU A 338 -8.78 25.70 3.25
CA GLU A 338 -7.43 26.25 3.12
C GLU A 338 -6.50 25.73 4.22
N THR A 339 -7.03 25.51 5.42
CA THR A 339 -6.27 24.93 6.54
C THR A 339 -5.95 23.47 6.27
N LEU A 340 -6.92 22.70 5.77
CA LEU A 340 -6.72 21.30 5.38
C LEU A 340 -5.70 21.18 4.23
N LEU A 341 -5.76 22.08 3.23
CA LEU A 341 -4.79 22.13 2.13
C LEU A 341 -3.38 22.44 2.62
N LEU A 342 -3.23 23.41 3.52
CA LEU A 342 -1.93 23.73 4.12
C LEU A 342 -1.36 22.52 4.88
N GLN A 343 -2.19 21.87 5.70
CA GLN A 343 -1.79 20.69 6.46
C GLN A 343 -1.37 19.53 5.57
N VAL A 344 -2.16 19.18 4.53
CA VAL A 344 -1.83 18.07 3.63
C VAL A 344 -0.59 18.36 2.77
N ASN A 345 -0.35 19.61 2.37
CA ASN A 345 0.89 19.99 1.69
C ASN A 345 2.12 19.84 2.58
N ASN A 346 2.00 20.19 3.87
CA ASN A 346 3.08 19.97 4.84
C ASN A 346 3.34 18.47 5.06
N ILE A 347 2.29 17.65 5.11
CA ILE A 347 2.39 16.18 5.18
C ILE A 347 3.16 15.64 3.98
N LEU A 348 2.78 16.05 2.76
CA LEU A 348 3.43 15.62 1.53
C LEU A 348 4.91 16.03 1.50
N ALA A 349 5.24 17.26 1.88
CA ALA A 349 6.62 17.73 1.97
C ALA A 349 7.45 16.90 2.98
N GLN A 350 6.86 16.51 4.11
CA GLN A 350 7.52 15.67 5.11
C GLN A 350 7.73 14.23 4.61
N LEU A 351 6.75 13.65 3.90
CA LEU A 351 6.87 12.31 3.31
C LEU A 351 7.86 12.30 2.13
N ASP A 352 7.90 13.35 1.31
CA ASP A 352 8.90 13.52 0.25
C ASP A 352 10.31 13.62 0.86
N LYS A 353 10.48 14.36 1.97
CA LYS A 353 11.74 14.39 2.73
C LYS A 353 12.12 12.99 3.21
N ALA A 354 11.17 12.22 3.77
CA ALA A 354 11.43 10.84 4.18
C ALA A 354 11.86 9.97 3.00
N HIS A 355 11.23 10.14 1.84
CA HIS A 355 11.58 9.41 0.61
C HIS A 355 13.00 9.75 0.14
N GLN A 356 13.38 11.03 0.15
CA GLN A 356 14.74 11.46 -0.18
C GLN A 356 15.77 10.88 0.77
N LEU A 357 15.52 10.93 2.08
CA LEU A 357 16.40 10.32 3.09
C LEU A 357 16.56 8.81 2.85
N ALA A 358 15.49 8.10 2.49
CA ALA A 358 15.52 6.69 2.19
C ALA A 358 16.27 6.38 0.87
N LEU A 359 16.23 7.27 -0.12
CA LEU A 359 16.97 7.14 -1.38
C LEU A 359 18.47 7.33 -1.19
N THR A 360 18.87 8.28 -0.34
CA THR A 360 20.29 8.57 -0.05
C THR A 360 20.88 7.68 1.05
N CYS A 361 20.05 6.84 1.68
CA CYS A 361 20.48 5.97 2.76
C CYS A 361 21.42 4.87 2.24
N THR A 362 22.65 4.86 2.74
CA THR A 362 23.71 3.91 2.39
C THR A 362 23.74 2.66 3.27
N TYR A 363 22.74 2.49 4.15
CA TYR A 363 22.56 1.24 4.88
C TYR A 363 22.18 0.09 3.92
N ASN A 364 21.95 -1.11 4.46
CA ASN A 364 21.68 -2.30 3.67
C ASN A 364 20.45 -2.13 2.75
N PRO A 365 20.61 -2.27 1.41
CA PRO A 365 19.55 -2.11 0.41
C PRO A 365 18.31 -2.98 0.64
N PHE A 366 18.52 -4.11 1.33
CA PHE A 366 17.47 -5.04 1.70
C PHE A 366 16.40 -4.36 2.57
N TYR A 367 16.79 -3.53 3.54
CA TYR A 367 15.85 -2.82 4.41
C TYR A 367 15.35 -1.51 3.79
N THR A 368 16.22 -0.79 3.09
CA THR A 368 15.87 0.53 2.52
C THR A 368 14.91 0.42 1.34
N SER A 369 14.90 -0.70 0.61
CA SER A 369 13.98 -0.92 -0.50
C SER A 369 12.54 -1.07 -0.03
N SER A 370 12.28 -1.93 0.96
CA SER A 370 10.95 -2.09 1.57
C SER A 370 10.44 -0.78 2.18
N LEU A 371 11.33 -0.03 2.85
CA LEU A 371 11.01 1.29 3.40
C LEU A 371 10.57 2.28 2.31
N ARG A 372 11.30 2.37 1.19
CA ARG A 372 10.97 3.28 0.08
C ARG A 372 9.58 2.98 -0.50
N VAL A 373 9.25 1.70 -0.69
CA VAL A 373 7.94 1.27 -1.16
C VAL A 373 6.84 1.70 -0.19
N GLY A 374 7.04 1.48 1.12
CA GLY A 374 6.09 1.91 2.13
C GLY A 374 5.87 3.42 2.15
N ILE A 375 6.94 4.22 2.07
CA ILE A 375 6.86 5.69 2.00
C ILE A 375 6.07 6.13 0.75
N GLN A 376 6.30 5.49 -0.40
CA GLN A 376 5.57 5.81 -1.63
C GLN A 376 4.06 5.55 -1.49
N LYS A 377 3.67 4.45 -0.82
CA LYS A 377 2.25 4.18 -0.52
C LYS A 377 1.66 5.22 0.42
N ASP A 378 2.39 5.62 1.46
CA ASP A 378 1.97 6.70 2.37
C ASP A 378 1.78 8.03 1.61
N ILE A 379 2.67 8.35 0.65
CA ILE A 379 2.54 9.51 -0.25
C ILE A 379 1.28 9.42 -1.13
N ILE A 380 1.00 8.26 -1.73
CA ILE A 380 -0.20 8.09 -2.56
C ILE A 380 -1.47 8.30 -1.72
N ILE A 381 -1.51 7.78 -0.50
CA ILE A 381 -2.65 7.97 0.42
C ILE A 381 -2.80 9.46 0.78
N ALA A 382 -1.71 10.15 1.12
CA ALA A 382 -1.74 11.60 1.37
C ALA A 382 -2.21 12.39 0.13
N ARG A 383 -1.83 11.97 -1.09
CA ARG A 383 -2.29 12.58 -2.34
C ARG A 383 -3.78 12.33 -2.60
N ILE A 384 -4.29 11.15 -2.25
CA ILE A 384 -5.73 10.87 -2.32
C ILE A 384 -6.49 11.83 -1.40
N VAL A 385 -6.05 11.96 -0.14
CA VAL A 385 -6.63 12.92 0.81
C VAL A 385 -6.55 14.36 0.28
N SER A 386 -5.42 14.76 -0.29
CA SER A 386 -5.25 16.07 -0.92
C SER A 386 -6.24 16.30 -2.08
N ALA A 387 -6.42 15.31 -2.96
CA ALA A 387 -7.36 15.41 -4.08
C ALA A 387 -8.81 15.58 -3.60
N VAL A 388 -9.20 14.90 -2.51
CA VAL A 388 -10.51 15.12 -1.87
C VAL A 388 -10.63 16.54 -1.33
N ILE A 389 -9.62 17.03 -0.60
CA ILE A 389 -9.64 18.38 -0.02
C ILE A 389 -9.70 19.45 -1.13
N ILE A 390 -9.02 19.25 -2.26
CA ILE A 390 -9.11 20.15 -3.43
C ILE A 390 -10.55 20.18 -3.96
N CYS A 391 -11.19 19.01 -4.13
CA CYS A 391 -12.60 18.97 -4.54
C CYS A 391 -13.51 19.68 -3.51
N PHE A 392 -13.25 19.50 -2.22
CA PHE A 392 -13.99 20.13 -1.14
C PHE A 392 -13.87 21.66 -1.16
N GLU A 393 -12.65 22.17 -1.35
CA GLU A 393 -12.37 23.60 -1.45
C GLU A 393 -13.14 24.25 -2.60
N VAL A 394 -13.16 23.61 -3.77
CA VAL A 394 -13.90 24.13 -4.93
C VAL A 394 -15.41 24.19 -4.67
N ILE A 395 -15.98 23.16 -4.04
CA ILE A 395 -17.42 23.10 -3.74
C ILE A 395 -17.80 24.11 -2.65
N THR A 396 -16.98 24.23 -1.60
CA THR A 396 -17.29 25.04 -0.42
C THR A 396 -17.31 26.54 -0.67
N ARG A 397 -16.66 27.01 -1.74
CA ARG A 397 -16.79 28.38 -2.23
C ARG A 397 -18.21 28.77 -2.61
N THR A 398 -19.05 27.80 -2.96
CA THR A 398 -20.44 28.03 -3.36
C THR A 398 -21.45 27.56 -2.33
N GLN A 399 -21.09 26.62 -1.46
CA GLN A 399 -22.01 25.97 -0.53
C GLN A 399 -21.29 25.58 0.77
N THR A 400 -21.84 25.89 1.93
CA THR A 400 -21.30 25.40 3.20
C THR A 400 -21.63 23.92 3.39
N GLU A 401 -20.60 23.09 3.56
CA GLU A 401 -20.74 21.65 3.84
C GLU A 401 -19.63 21.18 4.79
N GLU A 402 -19.94 20.19 5.63
CA GLU A 402 -18.96 19.52 6.49
C GLU A 402 -18.09 18.54 5.67
N PHE A 403 -16.77 18.55 5.93
CA PHE A 403 -15.81 17.72 5.20
C PHE A 403 -16.14 16.23 5.22
N LYS A 404 -16.51 15.67 6.38
CA LYS A 404 -16.84 14.23 6.51
C LYS A 404 -18.03 13.81 5.65
N SER A 405 -19.05 14.67 5.57
CA SER A 405 -20.24 14.42 4.74
C SER A 405 -19.90 14.51 3.26
N PHE A 406 -19.14 15.54 2.87
CA PHE A 406 -18.63 15.69 1.52
C PHE A 406 -17.76 14.50 1.09
N TYR A 407 -16.83 14.06 1.95
CA TYR A 407 -15.95 12.93 1.72
C TYR A 407 -16.73 11.68 1.35
N LYS A 408 -17.74 11.31 2.16
CA LYS A 408 -18.57 10.12 1.91
C LYS A 408 -19.31 10.23 0.57
N ARG A 409 -19.89 11.40 0.29
CA ARG A 409 -20.61 11.67 -0.96
C ARG A 409 -19.70 11.59 -2.18
N LEU A 410 -18.51 12.19 -2.11
CA LEU A 410 -17.50 12.13 -3.17
C LEU A 410 -17.04 10.68 -3.43
N MET A 411 -16.81 9.89 -2.39
CA MET A 411 -16.40 8.49 -2.54
C MET A 411 -17.50 7.63 -3.14
N GLN A 412 -18.75 7.83 -2.73
CA GLN A 412 -19.92 7.17 -3.35
C GLN A 412 -20.05 7.54 -4.83
N TYR A 413 -19.89 8.82 -5.17
CA TYR A 413 -19.90 9.28 -6.56
C TYR A 413 -18.78 8.61 -7.37
N VAL A 414 -17.53 8.63 -6.90
CA VAL A 414 -16.40 8.00 -7.61
C VAL A 414 -16.61 6.49 -7.79
N GLN A 415 -17.14 5.79 -6.79
CA GLN A 415 -17.49 4.37 -6.89
C GLN A 415 -18.63 4.10 -7.88
N SER A 416 -19.56 5.04 -8.06
CA SER A 416 -20.64 4.93 -9.05
C SER A 416 -20.13 5.07 -10.50
N LEU A 417 -18.99 5.75 -10.70
CA LEU A 417 -18.43 5.99 -12.03
C LEU A 417 -17.68 4.77 -12.58
N ALA A 418 -16.94 4.06 -11.73
CA ALA A 418 -16.11 2.94 -12.15
C ALA A 418 -15.77 1.96 -11.02
N SER A 419 -15.50 0.71 -11.38
CA SER A 419 -14.85 -0.25 -10.47
C SER A 419 -13.39 0.16 -10.25
N ILE A 420 -13.08 0.54 -9.02
CA ILE A 420 -11.77 1.07 -8.63
C ILE A 420 -10.79 -0.09 -8.44
N GLN A 421 -9.70 -0.08 -9.21
CA GLN A 421 -8.78 -1.23 -9.33
C GLN A 421 -7.54 -1.10 -8.43
N SER A 422 -7.11 0.14 -8.12
CA SER A 422 -5.94 0.42 -7.30
C SER A 422 -6.05 1.82 -6.65
N ALA A 423 -5.13 2.12 -5.73
CA ALA A 423 -5.05 3.45 -5.10
C ALA A 423 -4.67 4.55 -6.11
N GLU A 424 -3.82 4.24 -7.08
CA GLU A 424 -3.43 5.15 -8.16
C GLU A 424 -4.63 5.44 -9.09
N HIS A 425 -5.47 4.43 -9.35
CA HIS A 425 -6.72 4.62 -10.08
C HIS A 425 -7.69 5.51 -9.28
N LEU A 426 -7.85 5.28 -7.97
CA LEU A 426 -8.65 6.17 -7.10
C LEU A 426 -8.13 7.62 -7.14
N LEU A 427 -6.82 7.81 -6.96
CA LEU A 427 -6.19 9.13 -7.02
C LEU A 427 -6.45 9.81 -8.37
N TRP A 428 -6.33 9.07 -9.47
CA TRP A 428 -6.63 9.56 -10.80
C TRP A 428 -8.08 10.03 -10.93
N LEU A 429 -9.05 9.22 -10.50
CA LEU A 429 -10.47 9.56 -10.56
C LEU A 429 -10.77 10.83 -9.77
N LEU A 430 -10.28 10.94 -8.54
CA LEU A 430 -10.46 12.12 -7.70
C LEU A 430 -9.83 13.37 -8.32
N THR A 431 -8.61 13.24 -8.86
CA THR A 431 -7.93 14.34 -9.57
C THR A 431 -8.72 14.78 -10.81
N SER A 432 -9.28 13.82 -11.54
CA SER A 432 -10.09 14.03 -12.74
C SER A 432 -11.39 14.78 -12.41
N VAL A 433 -12.07 14.38 -11.33
CA VAL A 433 -13.24 15.09 -10.78
C VAL A 433 -12.86 16.51 -10.36
N GLY A 434 -11.77 16.68 -9.61
CA GLY A 434 -11.29 17.99 -9.17
C GLY A 434 -10.99 18.94 -10.33
N ARG A 435 -10.40 18.45 -11.43
CA ARG A 435 -10.17 19.24 -12.65
C ARG A 435 -11.46 19.74 -13.29
N VAL A 436 -12.47 18.87 -13.39
CA VAL A 436 -13.79 19.24 -13.91
C VAL A 436 -14.47 20.28 -13.02
N LEU A 437 -14.40 20.11 -11.70
CA LEU A 437 -14.94 21.06 -10.74
C LEU A 437 -14.26 22.43 -10.87
N ALA A 438 -12.93 22.48 -10.87
CA ALA A 438 -12.16 23.71 -11.00
C ALA A 438 -12.46 24.45 -12.32
N ALA A 439 -12.67 23.70 -13.41
CA ALA A 439 -13.01 24.29 -14.71
C ALA A 439 -14.44 24.85 -14.76
N ARG A 440 -15.36 24.28 -13.99
CA ARG A 440 -16.74 24.76 -13.83
C ARG A 440 -16.81 26.01 -12.93
N THR A 441 -15.96 26.11 -11.91
CA THR A 441 -15.89 27.29 -11.03
C THR A 441 -15.11 28.46 -11.64
N GLY A 442 -14.29 28.20 -12.65
CA GLY A 442 -13.52 29.23 -13.35
C GLY A 442 -12.04 29.31 -12.95
N ASP A 443 -11.56 28.36 -12.15
CA ASP A 443 -10.23 28.37 -11.54
C ASP A 443 -9.13 27.81 -12.45
N ALA A 444 -9.46 26.76 -13.22
CA ALA A 444 -8.50 26.10 -14.09
C ALA A 444 -9.16 25.70 -15.41
N PRO A 445 -8.70 26.20 -16.57
CA PRO A 445 -9.31 25.86 -17.85
C PRO A 445 -9.00 24.42 -18.28
N LEU A 446 -9.89 23.84 -19.09
CA LEU A 446 -9.71 22.53 -19.74
C LEU A 446 -9.49 22.70 -21.25
N PRO A 447 -8.73 21.81 -21.90
CA PRO A 447 -8.66 21.75 -23.36
C PRO A 447 -10.01 21.25 -23.89
N VAL A 448 -10.75 22.14 -24.55
CA VAL A 448 -12.15 21.92 -24.95
C VAL A 448 -12.37 22.42 -26.37
N VAL A 449 -13.11 21.67 -27.18
CA VAL A 449 -13.68 22.16 -28.44
C VAL A 449 -15.05 22.78 -28.13
N LYS A 450 -15.23 24.10 -28.33
CA LYS A 450 -16.52 24.78 -28.10
C LYS A 450 -17.43 24.85 -29.33
N ASP A 451 -16.99 24.31 -30.46
CA ASP A 451 -17.84 24.28 -31.65
C ASP A 451 -18.93 23.22 -31.49
N TRP A 452 -20.15 23.65 -31.17
CA TRP A 452 -21.33 22.78 -31.08
C TRP A 452 -22.00 22.55 -32.44
N SER A 453 -21.66 23.31 -33.48
CA SER A 453 -22.35 23.27 -34.78
C SER A 453 -22.22 21.91 -35.48
N TRP A 454 -21.13 21.21 -35.22
CA TRP A 454 -20.90 19.86 -35.75
C TRP A 454 -21.87 18.80 -35.18
N LEU A 455 -22.51 19.05 -34.02
CA LEU A 455 -23.48 18.15 -33.42
C LEU A 455 -24.81 18.20 -34.17
N GLU A 456 -25.27 19.38 -34.59
CA GLU A 456 -26.52 19.53 -35.33
C GLU A 456 -26.51 18.68 -36.61
N ASN A 457 -25.41 18.77 -37.37
CA ASN A 457 -25.21 17.94 -38.56
C ASN A 457 -25.16 16.44 -38.23
N THR A 458 -24.55 16.07 -37.11
CA THR A 458 -24.44 14.67 -36.66
C THR A 458 -25.80 14.11 -36.22
N VAL A 459 -26.61 14.91 -35.54
CA VAL A 459 -27.97 14.57 -35.10
C VAL A 459 -28.87 14.34 -36.32
N GLU A 460 -28.84 15.24 -37.30
CA GLU A 460 -29.67 15.09 -38.50
C GLU A 460 -29.19 13.92 -39.38
N ALA A 461 -27.87 13.73 -39.53
CA ALA A 461 -27.34 12.58 -40.25
C ALA A 461 -27.75 11.23 -39.61
N ASN A 462 -27.81 11.16 -38.27
CA ASN A 462 -28.26 9.95 -37.56
C ASN A 462 -29.77 9.73 -37.61
N ARG A 463 -30.57 10.77 -37.83
CA ARG A 463 -32.01 10.69 -38.09
C ARG A 463 -32.32 9.92 -39.37
N HIS A 464 -31.43 10.02 -40.36
CA HIS A 464 -31.59 9.39 -41.67
C HIS A 464 -31.01 7.97 -41.76
N ARG A 465 -30.36 7.47 -40.69
CA ARG A 465 -29.88 6.09 -40.66
C ARG A 465 -31.07 5.15 -40.52
N ALA A 466 -31.29 4.31 -41.53
CA ALA A 466 -32.47 3.47 -41.72
C ALA A 466 -32.64 2.31 -40.72
N THR A 467 -32.22 2.45 -39.47
CA THR A 467 -32.27 1.38 -38.44
C THR A 467 -33.70 0.93 -38.12
N PHE A 468 -34.71 1.75 -38.44
CA PHE A 468 -36.13 1.42 -38.29
C PHE A 468 -36.94 1.43 -39.61
N GLY A 469 -36.27 1.53 -40.76
CA GLY A 469 -36.90 1.43 -42.08
C GLY A 469 -38.06 2.39 -42.34
N THR A 470 -38.19 3.48 -41.57
CA THR A 470 -39.32 4.42 -41.67
C THR A 470 -38.81 5.86 -41.72
N PRO A 471 -39.12 6.62 -42.79
CA PRO A 471 -38.88 8.05 -42.79
C PRO A 471 -39.80 8.74 -41.77
N GLY A 472 -39.27 9.70 -41.01
CA GLY A 472 -40.06 10.53 -40.09
C GLY A 472 -39.69 10.46 -38.61
N GLU A 473 -38.47 10.05 -38.23
CA GLU A 473 -37.98 10.22 -36.85
C GLU A 473 -38.05 11.70 -36.44
N THR A 474 -38.47 11.99 -35.21
CA THR A 474 -38.26 13.30 -34.58
C THR A 474 -37.12 13.19 -33.59
N ALA A 475 -36.13 14.07 -33.71
CA ALA A 475 -34.98 14.12 -32.82
C ALA A 475 -35.25 15.12 -31.69
N GLN A 476 -35.10 14.67 -30.44
CA GLN A 476 -35.14 15.50 -29.25
C GLN A 476 -33.80 15.39 -28.53
N VAL A 477 -33.07 16.50 -28.42
CA VAL A 477 -31.85 16.57 -27.61
C VAL A 477 -32.27 16.57 -26.14
N LEU A 478 -31.88 15.53 -25.41
CA LEU A 478 -32.18 15.36 -23.99
C LEU A 478 -31.16 16.08 -23.10
N ALA A 479 -29.88 15.98 -23.47
CA ALA A 479 -28.78 16.57 -22.71
C ALA A 479 -27.58 16.87 -23.62
N GLN A 480 -26.84 17.92 -23.27
CA GLN A 480 -25.55 18.27 -23.86
C GLN A 480 -24.47 18.22 -22.78
N HIS A 481 -23.31 17.69 -23.13
CA HIS A 481 -22.17 17.58 -22.22
C HIS A 481 -20.83 17.57 -22.97
N TYR A 482 -19.77 17.84 -22.24
CA TYR A 482 -18.41 17.64 -22.72
C TYR A 482 -17.91 16.26 -22.32
N HIS A 483 -17.46 15.51 -23.33
CA HIS A 483 -17.00 14.14 -23.19
C HIS A 483 -15.46 14.08 -23.26
N PRO A 484 -14.78 13.46 -22.28
CA PRO A 484 -13.33 13.39 -22.25
C PRO A 484 -12.80 12.27 -23.16
N TYR A 485 -11.75 12.60 -23.90
CA TYR A 485 -10.96 11.66 -24.70
C TYR A 485 -9.49 11.78 -24.33
N TRP A 486 -8.83 10.65 -24.12
CA TRP A 486 -7.36 10.64 -24.17
C TRP A 486 -6.93 10.75 -25.62
N VAL A 487 -5.93 11.60 -25.88
CA VAL A 487 -5.43 11.88 -27.23
C VAL A 487 -3.95 11.53 -27.31
N ALA A 488 -3.59 10.79 -28.35
CA ALA A 488 -2.22 10.59 -28.78
C ALA A 488 -2.00 11.13 -30.19
N ARG A 489 -0.84 11.72 -30.42
CA ARG A 489 -0.35 12.01 -31.76
C ARG A 489 0.01 10.71 -32.45
N LEU A 490 -0.41 10.58 -33.70
CA LEU A 490 -0.13 9.45 -34.55
C LEU A 490 0.75 9.90 -35.71
N SER A 491 1.90 9.26 -35.91
CA SER A 491 2.71 9.40 -37.12
C SER A 491 2.61 8.10 -37.92
N TYR A 492 2.25 8.18 -39.20
CA TYR A 492 2.03 7.01 -40.04
C TYR A 492 2.54 7.19 -41.47
N SER A 493 2.88 6.08 -42.13
CA SER A 493 3.38 6.10 -43.50
C SER A 493 2.28 5.80 -44.51
N ALA A 494 2.03 6.72 -45.44
CA ALA A 494 1.29 6.39 -46.65
C ALA A 494 2.28 5.98 -47.75
N ILE A 495 2.00 4.89 -48.46
CA ILE A 495 2.73 4.52 -49.67
C ILE A 495 1.87 4.96 -50.85
N GLY A 496 2.22 6.08 -51.49
CA GLY A 496 1.56 6.59 -52.69
C GLY A 496 2.20 6.08 -53.98
N GLY A 497 1.37 5.75 -54.98
CA GLY A 497 1.76 5.58 -56.38
C GLY A 497 1.99 4.14 -56.87
N ALA A 498 1.41 3.81 -58.04
CA ALA A 498 1.57 2.52 -58.71
C ALA A 498 2.96 2.31 -59.37
N LEU A 499 3.75 3.37 -59.55
CA LEU A 499 5.00 3.33 -60.33
C LEU A 499 6.24 3.90 -59.59
N VAL A 500 6.07 4.67 -58.51
CA VAL A 500 7.18 5.14 -57.64
C VAL A 500 6.70 5.19 -56.19
N LYS A 501 7.15 4.25 -55.35
CA LYS A 501 6.85 4.24 -53.91
C LYS A 501 7.63 5.35 -53.19
N LYS A 502 7.11 6.58 -53.16
CA LYS A 502 7.56 7.58 -52.17
C LYS A 502 6.76 7.37 -50.90
N ALA A 503 7.44 7.03 -49.82
CA ALA A 503 6.83 7.02 -48.49
C ALA A 503 6.70 8.45 -48.01
N SER A 504 5.46 8.90 -47.76
CA SER A 504 5.17 10.16 -47.08
C SER A 504 4.76 9.87 -45.64
N VAL A 505 5.33 10.63 -44.70
CA VAL A 505 4.96 10.58 -43.29
C VAL A 505 3.83 11.58 -43.09
N HIS A 506 2.71 11.10 -42.55
CA HIS A 506 1.53 11.89 -42.23
C HIS A 506 1.34 11.92 -40.72
N GLU A 507 0.65 12.96 -40.26
CA GLU A 507 0.28 13.13 -38.86
C GLU A 507 -1.24 13.11 -38.69
N GLY A 508 -1.68 12.41 -37.65
CA GLY A 508 -3.07 12.36 -37.21
C GLY A 508 -3.17 12.22 -35.69
N PHE A 509 -4.33 11.82 -35.21
CA PHE A 509 -4.55 11.52 -33.81
C PHE A 509 -5.19 10.14 -33.61
N LEU A 510 -4.88 9.52 -32.48
CA LEU A 510 -5.69 8.45 -31.90
C LEU A 510 -6.40 9.01 -30.68
N LEU A 511 -7.71 8.83 -30.62
CA LEU A 511 -8.53 9.20 -29.48
C LEU A 511 -9.11 7.95 -28.86
N VAL A 512 -9.07 7.84 -27.54
CA VAL A 512 -9.79 6.79 -26.80
C VAL A 512 -10.77 7.44 -25.85
N ASP A 513 -12.00 6.93 -25.87
CA ASP A 513 -13.04 7.33 -24.93
C ASP A 513 -12.53 7.17 -23.49
N ALA A 514 -12.37 8.29 -22.78
CA ALA A 514 -11.81 8.27 -21.44
C ALA A 514 -12.85 7.98 -20.36
N THR A 515 -14.12 7.79 -20.72
CA THR A 515 -15.18 7.50 -19.76
C THR A 515 -15.32 6.02 -19.47
N SER A 516 -14.69 5.10 -20.23
CA SER A 516 -14.78 3.64 -19.99
C SER A 516 -13.46 2.94 -19.78
N ALA A 517 -13.42 2.10 -18.75
CA ALA A 517 -12.38 1.11 -18.56
C ALA A 517 -12.49 -0.02 -19.57
N GLU A 518 -13.69 -0.55 -19.88
CA GLU A 518 -13.88 -1.61 -20.88
C GLU A 518 -15.32 -1.58 -21.47
N PRO A 519 -15.52 -1.99 -22.74
CA PRO A 519 -14.49 -2.14 -23.76
C PRO A 519 -13.89 -0.78 -24.13
N PHE A 520 -12.61 -0.77 -24.55
CA PHE A 520 -11.98 0.45 -25.06
C PHE A 520 -12.55 0.82 -26.42
N VAL A 521 -12.92 2.08 -26.59
CA VAL A 521 -13.39 2.62 -27.86
C VAL A 521 -12.34 3.60 -28.38
N VAL A 522 -11.58 3.17 -29.39
CA VAL A 522 -10.50 3.95 -30.01
C VAL A 522 -10.93 4.41 -31.39
N THR A 523 -10.67 5.67 -31.74
CA THR A 523 -10.98 6.26 -33.05
C THR A 523 -9.75 6.97 -33.61
N PRO A 524 -9.28 6.58 -34.82
CA PRO A 524 -8.26 7.32 -35.53
C PRO A 524 -8.86 8.53 -36.24
N VAL A 525 -8.15 9.65 -36.20
CA VAL A 525 -8.43 10.88 -36.94
C VAL A 525 -7.24 11.14 -37.84
N MET A 526 -7.41 10.87 -39.13
CA MET A 526 -6.34 10.90 -40.13
C MET A 526 -6.31 12.26 -40.86
N GLU A 527 -5.32 12.48 -41.73
CA GLU A 527 -5.14 13.76 -42.44
C GLU A 527 -6.38 14.21 -43.24
N SER A 528 -7.14 13.26 -43.79
CA SER A 528 -8.35 13.54 -44.57
C SER A 528 -9.60 13.79 -43.72
N ASP A 529 -9.52 13.65 -42.40
CA ASP A 529 -10.66 13.80 -41.51
C ASP A 529 -10.94 15.28 -41.21
N LEU A 530 -12.20 15.70 -41.39
CA LEU A 530 -12.64 17.07 -41.12
C LEU A 530 -12.51 17.44 -39.64
N ALA A 531 -12.45 16.46 -38.74
CA ALA A 531 -12.23 16.67 -37.31
C ALA A 531 -10.79 17.12 -37.00
N LEU A 532 -9.82 16.83 -37.86
CA LEU A 532 -8.40 17.01 -37.56
C LEU A 532 -8.02 18.46 -37.22
N PRO A 533 -8.41 19.49 -38.00
CA PRO A 533 -8.09 20.87 -37.68
C PRO A 533 -8.76 21.33 -36.37
N VAL A 534 -9.99 20.89 -36.12
CA VAL A 534 -10.77 21.25 -34.92
C VAL A 534 -10.11 20.68 -33.67
N ILE A 535 -9.72 19.40 -33.71
CA ILE A 535 -9.01 18.74 -32.61
C ILE A 535 -7.65 19.41 -32.36
N ARG A 536 -6.91 19.75 -33.42
CA ARG A 536 -5.62 20.44 -33.30
C ARG A 536 -5.75 21.79 -32.58
N VAL A 537 -6.77 22.58 -32.93
CA VAL A 537 -7.08 23.85 -32.26
C VAL A 537 -7.53 23.61 -30.82
N GLY A 538 -8.40 22.61 -30.58
CA GLY A 538 -8.89 22.27 -29.24
C GLY A 538 -7.78 21.89 -28.26
N LEU A 539 -6.77 21.15 -28.72
CA LEU A 539 -5.59 20.79 -27.90
C LEU A 539 -4.74 22.00 -27.49
N GLN A 540 -4.83 23.12 -28.22
CA GLN A 540 -4.11 24.36 -27.94
C GLN A 540 -4.99 25.39 -27.22
N SER A 541 -6.30 25.13 -27.14
CA SER A 541 -7.30 26.06 -26.63
C SER A 541 -7.81 25.60 -25.26
N PHE A 542 -7.24 26.19 -24.20
CA PHE A 542 -7.67 25.98 -22.82
C PHE A 542 -8.78 26.96 -22.47
N GLN A 543 -9.96 26.46 -22.14
CA GLN A 543 -11.13 27.28 -21.87
C GLN A 543 -11.82 26.92 -20.56
N LEU A 544 -12.41 27.94 -19.92
CA LEU A 544 -13.36 27.74 -18.83
C LEU A 544 -14.67 27.16 -19.36
N LEU A 545 -15.29 26.31 -18.55
CA LEU A 545 -16.54 25.64 -18.90
C LEU A 545 -17.75 26.51 -18.58
N ASP A 546 -18.78 26.39 -19.41
CA ASP A 546 -20.10 26.96 -19.09
C ASP A 546 -20.70 26.19 -17.90
N LYS A 547 -21.18 26.92 -16.88
CA LYS A 547 -21.84 26.33 -15.70
C LYS A 547 -23.08 25.52 -16.07
N GLN A 548 -23.71 25.79 -17.21
CA GLN A 548 -24.91 25.10 -17.68
C GLN A 548 -24.61 23.74 -18.33
N ILE A 549 -23.40 23.54 -18.87
CA ILE A 549 -23.04 22.32 -19.58
C ILE A 549 -22.19 21.43 -18.68
N VAL A 550 -22.60 20.16 -18.52
CA VAL A 550 -21.87 19.20 -17.70
C VAL A 550 -20.63 18.71 -18.45
N SER A 551 -19.54 18.49 -17.72
CA SER A 551 -18.36 17.79 -18.26
C SER A 551 -18.15 16.52 -17.46
N LEU A 552 -17.87 15.42 -18.13
CA LEU A 552 -17.63 14.13 -17.46
C LEU A 552 -16.17 14.02 -17.02
N PRO A 553 -15.87 13.46 -15.85
CA PRO A 553 -14.49 13.15 -15.49
C PRO A 553 -13.93 12.05 -16.42
N ALA A 554 -12.64 12.15 -16.75
CA ALA A 554 -11.90 11.06 -17.37
C ALA A 554 -11.72 9.92 -16.35
N ILE A 555 -12.34 8.78 -16.61
CA ILE A 555 -12.30 7.56 -15.81
C ILE A 555 -11.03 6.75 -16.12
N LEU A 556 -10.67 6.67 -17.40
CA LEU A 556 -9.52 5.91 -17.88
C LEU A 556 -8.21 6.57 -17.42
N THR A 557 -7.31 5.81 -16.79
CA THR A 557 -5.96 6.29 -16.45
C THR A 557 -5.08 6.42 -17.70
N LEU A 558 -3.98 7.18 -17.60
CA LEU A 558 -3.00 7.30 -18.69
C LEU A 558 -2.50 5.92 -19.16
N ASP A 559 -2.10 5.05 -18.24
CA ASP A 559 -1.57 3.73 -18.57
C ASP A 559 -2.62 2.82 -19.23
N MET A 560 -3.89 2.93 -18.82
CA MET A 560 -4.98 2.20 -19.47
C MET A 560 -5.24 2.75 -20.89
N ALA A 561 -5.22 4.07 -21.06
CA ALA A 561 -5.34 4.73 -22.37
C ALA A 561 -4.21 4.33 -23.32
N GLU A 562 -2.96 4.34 -22.83
CA GLU A 562 -1.81 3.90 -23.60
C GLU A 562 -1.93 2.44 -24.02
N ARG A 563 -2.33 1.55 -23.10
CA ARG A 563 -2.53 0.13 -23.43
C ARG A 563 -3.63 -0.05 -24.47
N ALA A 564 -4.74 0.67 -24.33
CA ALA A 564 -5.85 0.64 -25.30
C ALA A 564 -5.38 1.08 -26.70
N MET A 565 -4.68 2.22 -26.79
CA MET A 565 -4.18 2.73 -28.06
C MET A 565 -3.10 1.83 -28.66
N LYS A 566 -2.14 1.33 -27.86
CA LYS A 566 -1.12 0.37 -28.31
C LYS A 566 -1.76 -0.92 -28.83
N SER A 567 -2.81 -1.42 -28.17
CA SER A 567 -3.58 -2.58 -28.63
C SER A 567 -4.24 -2.30 -29.99
N TYR A 568 -4.90 -1.15 -30.12
CA TYR A 568 -5.52 -0.72 -31.39
C TYR A 568 -4.51 -0.60 -32.53
N VAL A 569 -3.35 0.00 -32.28
CA VAL A 569 -2.26 0.12 -33.26
C VAL A 569 -1.81 -1.26 -33.75
N ARG A 570 -1.62 -2.22 -32.84
CA ARG A 570 -1.19 -3.58 -33.20
C ARG A 570 -2.23 -4.30 -34.05
N THR A 571 -3.52 -4.14 -33.73
CA THR A 571 -4.59 -4.80 -34.50
C THR A 571 -4.81 -4.19 -35.87
N HIS A 572 -4.45 -2.91 -36.08
CA HIS A 572 -4.63 -2.20 -37.34
C HIS A 572 -3.30 -1.85 -38.03
N GLU A 573 -2.21 -2.54 -37.68
CA GLU A 573 -0.86 -2.24 -38.17
C GLU A 573 -0.77 -2.31 -39.71
N ALA A 574 -1.43 -3.31 -40.31
CA ALA A 574 -1.45 -3.51 -41.76
C ALA A 574 -2.14 -2.36 -42.51
N GLU A 575 -3.15 -1.74 -41.91
CA GLU A 575 -3.94 -0.66 -42.49
C GLU A 575 -3.28 0.69 -42.28
N LEU A 576 -2.85 0.95 -41.04
CA LEU A 576 -2.40 2.28 -40.62
C LEU A 576 -0.91 2.50 -40.83
N LYS A 577 -0.06 1.47 -40.92
CA LYS A 577 1.41 1.59 -41.09
C LYS A 577 2.03 2.62 -40.14
N ILE A 578 1.72 2.44 -38.86
CA ILE A 578 2.04 3.38 -37.79
C ILE A 578 3.54 3.37 -37.51
N LEU A 579 4.14 4.55 -37.48
CA LEU A 579 5.56 4.76 -37.19
C LEU A 579 5.79 5.10 -35.71
N ALA A 580 4.93 5.93 -35.13
CA ALA A 580 5.03 6.35 -33.74
C ALA A 580 3.67 6.78 -33.17
N THR A 581 3.51 6.59 -31.86
CA THR A 581 2.41 7.15 -31.06
C THR A 581 2.96 7.90 -29.86
N HIS A 582 2.42 9.09 -29.58
CA HIS A 582 2.85 9.91 -28.45
C HIS A 582 1.64 10.49 -27.71
N MET A 583 1.45 10.12 -26.44
CA MET A 583 0.36 10.64 -25.62
C MET A 583 0.48 12.15 -25.42
N ILE A 584 -0.63 12.87 -25.56
CA ILE A 584 -0.69 14.33 -25.39
C ILE A 584 -1.39 14.65 -24.06
N GLY A 585 -2.60 14.14 -23.86
CA GLY A 585 -3.43 14.51 -22.71
C GLY A 585 -4.90 14.16 -22.92
N VAL A 586 -5.76 14.74 -22.09
CA VAL A 586 -7.22 14.62 -22.21
C VAL A 586 -7.76 15.83 -22.97
N LEU A 587 -8.63 15.64 -23.95
CA LEU A 587 -9.38 16.66 -24.69
C LEU A 587 -10.88 16.44 -24.47
N TYR A 588 -11.62 17.53 -24.29
CA TYR A 588 -13.06 17.50 -24.09
C TYR A 588 -13.80 17.89 -25.38
N LEU A 589 -14.66 17.01 -25.88
CA LEU A 589 -15.42 17.20 -27.11
C LEU A 589 -16.93 17.33 -26.82
N PRO A 590 -17.65 18.19 -27.55
CA PRO A 590 -19.11 18.29 -27.45
C PRO A 590 -19.82 16.99 -27.84
N VAL A 591 -20.74 16.56 -26.98
CA VAL A 591 -21.58 15.37 -27.16
C VAL A 591 -23.01 15.67 -26.73
N ALA A 592 -23.98 15.05 -27.40
CA ALA A 592 -25.40 15.17 -27.09
C ALA A 592 -26.05 13.78 -26.90
N SER A 593 -26.85 13.64 -25.85
CA SER A 593 -27.79 12.53 -25.70
C SER A 593 -29.08 12.89 -26.45
N VAL A 594 -29.47 12.07 -27.42
CA VAL A 594 -30.60 12.33 -28.30
C VAL A 594 -31.59 11.19 -28.26
N CYS A 595 -32.86 11.54 -28.06
CA CYS A 595 -33.99 10.66 -28.19
C CYS A 595 -34.57 10.80 -29.61
N TYR A 596 -34.60 9.71 -30.36
CA TYR A 596 -35.32 9.64 -31.62
C TYR A 596 -36.64 8.90 -31.42
N THR A 597 -37.74 9.52 -31.83
CA THR A 597 -39.09 8.98 -31.70
C THR A 597 -39.76 8.82 -33.06
N VAL A 598 -40.40 7.66 -33.29
CA VAL A 598 -41.29 7.39 -34.44
C VAL A 598 -42.50 6.66 -33.94
N LYS A 599 -43.68 7.25 -34.13
CA LYS A 599 -44.96 6.67 -33.71
C LYS A 599 -44.88 6.27 -32.22
N ASN A 600 -44.78 4.96 -31.94
CA ASN A 600 -44.72 4.37 -30.59
C ASN A 600 -43.37 3.73 -30.26
N LYS A 601 -42.31 4.06 -31.01
CA LYS A 601 -40.95 3.56 -30.76
C LYS A 601 -40.03 4.71 -30.41
N GLN A 602 -39.13 4.46 -29.47
CA GLN A 602 -38.10 5.40 -29.03
C GLN A 602 -36.75 4.70 -29.01
N ARG A 603 -35.69 5.43 -29.35
CA ARG A 603 -34.30 5.05 -29.12
C ARG A 603 -33.54 6.24 -28.56
N ASN A 604 -32.72 6.00 -27.54
CA ASN A 604 -31.78 6.99 -27.03
C ASN A 604 -30.39 6.64 -27.55
N VAL A 605 -29.66 7.64 -28.03
CA VAL A 605 -28.31 7.48 -28.56
C VAL A 605 -27.46 8.66 -28.10
N ILE A 606 -26.21 8.38 -27.75
CA ILE A 606 -25.21 9.41 -27.47
C ILE A 606 -24.45 9.69 -28.76
N LEU A 607 -24.48 10.94 -29.20
CA LEU A 607 -23.90 11.40 -30.45
C LEU A 607 -22.81 12.43 -30.20
N GLY A 608 -21.68 12.23 -30.85
CA GLY A 608 -20.66 13.24 -31.04
C GLY A 608 -20.06 13.08 -32.42
N HIS A 609 -19.16 13.99 -32.78
CA HIS A 609 -18.57 14.00 -34.10
C HIS A 609 -17.72 12.76 -34.40
N LEU A 610 -17.09 12.20 -33.37
CA LEU A 610 -16.35 10.95 -33.48
C LEU A 610 -17.29 9.77 -33.24
N ASN A 611 -17.20 8.74 -34.08
CA ASN A 611 -17.99 7.52 -33.94
C ASN A 611 -17.58 6.67 -32.72
N GLY A 612 -16.52 7.04 -32.01
CA GLY A 612 -15.97 6.31 -30.87
C GLY A 612 -16.51 6.77 -29.52
N ILE A 613 -17.83 6.70 -29.31
CA ILE A 613 -18.45 7.02 -28.01
C ILE A 613 -19.07 5.76 -27.42
N ASN A 614 -18.75 5.46 -26.16
CA ASN A 614 -19.42 4.40 -25.43
C ASN A 614 -20.89 4.79 -25.17
N GLN A 615 -21.81 4.00 -25.72
CA GLN A 615 -23.25 4.26 -25.63
C GLN A 615 -23.85 3.96 -24.25
N HIS A 616 -23.16 3.21 -23.38
CA HIS A 616 -23.63 2.84 -22.04
C HIS A 616 -23.23 3.89 -20.98
N ARG A 617 -23.31 5.18 -21.33
CA ARG A 617 -22.78 6.29 -20.53
C ARG A 617 -23.82 7.20 -19.90
N GLU A 618 -25.10 6.94 -20.16
CA GLU A 618 -26.22 7.68 -19.56
C GLU A 618 -26.12 7.69 -18.03
N HIS A 619 -25.78 6.55 -17.41
CA HIS A 619 -25.59 6.46 -15.96
C HIS A 619 -24.50 7.40 -15.43
N ALA A 620 -23.33 7.46 -16.07
CA ALA A 620 -22.23 8.33 -15.61
C ALA A 620 -22.61 9.82 -15.72
N LEU A 621 -23.36 10.19 -16.76
CA LEU A 621 -23.89 11.53 -16.92
C LEU A 621 -24.92 11.87 -15.85
N GLU A 622 -25.85 10.97 -15.56
CA GLU A 622 -26.85 11.13 -14.51
C GLU A 622 -26.21 11.25 -13.12
N GLN A 623 -25.26 10.38 -12.78
CA GLN A 623 -24.53 10.44 -11.50
C GLN A 623 -23.75 11.74 -11.36
N THR A 624 -23.10 12.19 -12.44
CA THR A 624 -22.37 13.47 -12.44
C THR A 624 -23.32 14.65 -12.28
N GLN A 625 -24.47 14.63 -12.98
CA GLN A 625 -25.50 15.64 -12.80
C GLN A 625 -26.05 15.67 -11.38
N ALA A 626 -26.34 14.51 -10.79
CA ALA A 626 -26.83 14.39 -9.41
C ALA A 626 -25.80 14.95 -8.42
N PHE A 627 -24.54 14.54 -8.53
CA PHE A 627 -23.44 15.04 -7.69
C PHE A 627 -23.29 16.57 -7.78
N LEU A 628 -23.43 17.15 -8.97
CA LEU A 628 -23.35 18.59 -9.19
C LEU A 628 -24.61 19.37 -8.80
N ARG A 629 -25.79 18.72 -8.73
CA ARG A 629 -27.10 19.35 -8.44
C ARG A 629 -27.53 19.23 -7.00
N GLU A 630 -27.10 18.21 -6.25
CA GLU A 630 -27.46 18.04 -4.85
C GLU A 630 -26.99 19.24 -4.02
N LYS A 631 -27.91 20.22 -3.89
CA LYS A 631 -27.90 21.49 -3.14
C LYS A 631 -27.52 22.78 -3.89
N SER A 632 -27.67 22.84 -5.22
CA SER A 632 -27.86 24.14 -5.90
C SER A 632 -29.20 24.76 -5.55
#